data_AF-A0ABC8CHS8-F1
#
_entry.id   AF-A0ABC8CHS8-F1
#
_cell.length_a   1.000
_cell.length_b   1.000
_cell.length_c   1.000
_cell.angle_alpha   90.00
_cell.angle_beta   90.00
_cell.angle_gamma   90.00
#
_symmetry.space_group_name_H-M   'P 1'
#
loop_
_entity.id
_entity.type
_entity.pdbx_description
1 polymer ?
#
loop_
_entity_poly.entity_id
_entity_poly.type
_entity_poly.pdbx_seq_one_letter_code
_entity_poly.pdbx_strand_id
1 'polypeptide(L)'
;MNAIPCPTLLSASKTIKSARQRAELIRIQADALMSHAAVLETYHRASAASENEYGAESWRRVAHHAREEAELLYTRANIIESYIK
;
A
#
# COMPACT_ATOMS: atom_id res chain seq x y z
N MET A 1 3.39 44.43 12.89
CA MET A 1 4.11 43.55 13.83
C MET A 1 4.08 42.14 13.26
N ASN A 2 5.21 41.60 12.82
CA ASN A 2 5.30 40.22 12.34
C ASN A 2 5.60 39.32 13.54
N ALA A 3 4.62 38.52 13.98
CA ALA A 3 4.86 37.52 15.01
C ALA A 3 5.86 36.49 14.47
N ILE A 4 7.01 36.36 15.12
CA ILE A 4 8.00 35.34 14.76
C ILE A 4 7.38 33.97 15.08
N PRO A 5 7.19 33.08 14.10
CA PRO A 5 6.60 31.79 14.35
C PRO A 5 7.49 30.97 15.29
N CYS A 6 6.87 30.38 16.33
CA CYS A 6 7.57 29.59 17.33
C CYS A 6 8.28 28.39 16.67
N PRO A 7 9.61 28.20 16.88
CA PRO A 7 10.39 27.14 16.24
C PRO A 7 9.83 25.72 16.48
N THR A 8 9.25 25.48 17.64
CA THR A 8 8.64 24.20 18.03
C THR A 8 7.43 23.85 17.13
N LEU A 9 6.62 24.86 16.77
CA LEU A 9 5.46 24.68 15.89
C LEU A 9 5.89 24.42 14.45
N LEU A 10 6.98 25.05 13.99
CA LEU A 10 7.54 24.81 12.66
C LEU A 10 8.13 23.40 12.53
N SER A 11 8.76 22.89 13.58
CA SER A 11 9.30 21.52 13.62
C SER A 11 8.18 20.47 13.57
N ALA A 12 7.15 20.62 14.41
CA ALA A 12 6.00 19.72 14.43
C ALA A 12 5.26 19.70 13.07
N SER A 13 5.06 20.87 12.45
CA SER A 13 4.41 20.98 11.13
C SER A 13 5.18 20.23 10.03
N LYS A 14 6.52 20.32 10.02
CA LYS A 14 7.36 19.58 9.06
C LYS A 14 7.26 18.06 9.27
N THR A 15 7.24 17.60 10.51
CA THR A 15 7.10 16.18 10.86
C THR A 15 5.73 15.63 10.47
N ILE A 16 4.66 16.41 10.66
CA ILE A 16 3.30 16.04 10.24
C ILE A 16 3.20 15.94 8.71
N LYS A 17 3.76 16.91 7.98
CA LYS A 17 3.78 16.89 6.51
C LYS A 17 4.54 15.67 5.97
N SER A 18 5.70 15.35 6.54
CA SER A 18 6.48 14.18 6.12
C SER A 18 5.80 12.85 6.49
N ALA A 19 5.08 12.79 7.62
CA ALA A 19 4.28 11.61 7.97
C ALA A 19 3.13 11.37 6.98
N ARG A 20 2.41 12.44 6.56
CA ARG A 20 1.33 12.33 5.58
C ARG A 20 1.85 11.87 4.21
N GLN A 21 2.94 12.45 3.72
CA GLN A 21 3.57 12.03 2.46
C GLN A 21 4.01 10.57 2.48
N ARG A 22 4.57 10.10 3.60
CA ARG A 22 4.95 8.68 3.75
C ARG A 22 3.72 7.77 3.72
N ALA A 23 2.64 8.12 4.40
CA ALA A 23 1.41 7.33 4.37
C ALA A 23 0.83 7.25 2.95
N GLU A 24 0.84 8.36 2.21
CA GLU A 24 0.40 8.41 0.81
C GLU A 24 1.26 7.53 -0.11
N LEU A 25 2.59 7.60 0.00
CA LEU A 25 3.48 6.72 -0.78
C LEU A 25 3.24 5.24 -0.49
N ILE A 26 3.00 4.88 0.78
CA ILE A 26 2.70 3.49 1.16
C ILE A 26 1.36 3.05 0.56
N ARG A 27 0.35 3.93 0.49
CA ARG A 27 -0.92 3.62 -0.18
C ARG A 27 -0.73 3.38 -1.66
N ILE A 28 0.03 4.23 -2.35
CA ILE A 28 0.33 4.05 -3.77
C ILE A 28 1.01 2.69 -4.02
N GLN A 29 1.91 2.27 -3.13
CA GLN A 29 2.51 0.94 -3.20
C GLN A 29 1.49 -0.19 -2.99
N ALA A 30 0.57 -0.03 -2.03
CA ALA A 30 -0.52 -0.98 -1.78
C ALA A 30 -1.48 -1.08 -2.98
N ASP A 31 -1.86 0.05 -3.57
CA ASP A 31 -2.68 0.13 -4.78
C ASP A 31 -2.01 -0.59 -5.95
N ALA A 32 -0.71 -0.37 -6.15
CA ALA A 32 0.06 -1.05 -7.19
C ALA A 32 0.08 -2.57 -6.99
N LEU A 33 0.24 -3.04 -5.74
CA LEU A 33 0.18 -4.47 -5.43
C LEU A 33 -1.23 -5.07 -5.65
N MET A 34 -2.29 -4.36 -5.28
CA MET A 34 -3.67 -4.81 -5.55
C MET A 34 -3.95 -4.90 -7.05
N SER A 35 -3.50 -3.90 -7.81
CA SER A 35 -3.60 -3.93 -9.27
C SER A 35 -2.80 -5.11 -9.85
N HIS A 36 -1.59 -5.36 -9.32
CA HIS A 36 -0.78 -6.50 -9.75
C HIS A 36 -1.43 -7.83 -9.42
N ALA A 37 -2.03 -7.97 -8.24
CA ALA A 37 -2.80 -9.16 -7.86
C ALA A 37 -3.95 -9.42 -8.83
N ALA A 38 -4.69 -8.37 -9.23
CA ALA A 38 -5.76 -8.50 -10.22
C ALA A 38 -5.25 -9.03 -11.57
N VAL A 39 -4.06 -8.62 -12.01
CA VAL A 39 -3.41 -9.16 -13.20
C VAL A 39 -3.03 -10.63 -13.00
N LEU A 40 -2.45 -11.00 -11.86
CA LEU A 40 -2.08 -12.40 -11.57
C LEU A 40 -3.30 -13.33 -11.57
N GLU A 41 -4.45 -12.87 -11.08
CA GLU A 41 -5.72 -13.60 -11.15
C GLU A 41 -6.16 -13.85 -12.61
N THR A 42 -5.77 -13.01 -13.57
CA THR A 42 -6.04 -13.28 -14.99
C THR A 42 -5.21 -14.46 -15.52
N TYR A 43 -3.95 -14.59 -15.09
CA TYR A 43 -3.09 -15.73 -15.45
C TYR A 43 -3.53 -17.02 -14.76
N HIS A 44 -4.01 -16.93 -13.51
CA HIS A 44 -4.68 -18.03 -12.83
C HIS A 44 -5.86 -18.55 -13.67
N ARG A 45 -6.78 -17.67 -14.07
CA ARG A 45 -7.94 -18.04 -14.90
C ARG A 45 -7.54 -18.63 -16.25
N ALA A 46 -6.52 -18.07 -16.90
CA ALA A 46 -6.02 -18.59 -18.18
C ALA A 46 -5.42 -20.00 -18.02
N SER A 47 -4.66 -20.25 -16.96
CA SER A 47 -4.06 -21.57 -16.68
C SER A 47 -5.11 -22.61 -16.31
N ALA A 48 -6.14 -22.21 -15.54
CA ALA A 48 -7.27 -23.07 -15.22
C ALA A 48 -8.07 -23.46 -16.48
N ALA A 49 -8.28 -22.50 -17.39
CA ALA A 49 -8.97 -22.74 -18.66
C ALA A 49 -8.19 -23.67 -19.61
N SER A 50 -6.86 -23.79 -19.44
CA SER A 50 -6.01 -24.67 -20.24
C SER A 50 -5.72 -26.02 -19.55
N GLU A 51 -6.50 -26.41 -18.55
CA GLU A 51 -6.31 -27.64 -17.76
C GLU A 51 -4.93 -27.76 -17.10
N ASN A 52 -4.23 -26.63 -16.90
CA ASN A 52 -2.96 -26.58 -16.18
C ASN A 52 -3.20 -26.27 -14.71
N GLU A 53 -3.64 -27.27 -13.94
CA GLU A 53 -3.99 -27.13 -12.53
C GLU A 53 -2.81 -26.62 -11.68
N TYR A 54 -1.59 -27.12 -11.94
CA TYR A 54 -0.40 -26.68 -11.21
C TYR A 54 -0.06 -25.22 -11.48
N GLY A 55 -0.16 -24.78 -12.74
CA GLY A 55 0.01 -23.38 -13.12
C GLY A 55 -1.06 -22.50 -12.49
N ALA A 56 -2.32 -22.94 -12.51
CA ALA A 56 -3.44 -22.23 -11.90
C ALA A 56 -3.21 -22.04 -10.40
N GLU A 57 -2.84 -23.09 -9.67
CA GLU A 57 -2.56 -23.00 -8.23
C GLU A 57 -1.36 -22.10 -7.93
N SER A 58 -0.31 -22.16 -8.74
CA SER A 58 0.87 -21.29 -8.61
C SER A 58 0.47 -19.81 -8.75
N TRP A 59 -0.30 -19.45 -9.77
CA TRP A 59 -0.76 -18.08 -9.96
C TRP A 59 -1.71 -17.62 -8.86
N ARG A 60 -2.60 -18.50 -8.39
CA ARG A 60 -3.50 -18.22 -7.26
C ARG A 60 -2.72 -17.84 -6.01
N ARG A 61 -1.66 -18.60 -5.68
CA ARG A 61 -0.80 -18.32 -4.52
C ARG A 61 -0.08 -16.99 -4.62
N VAL A 62 0.50 -16.68 -5.79
CA VAL A 62 1.21 -15.40 -5.97
C VAL A 62 0.23 -14.22 -5.92
N ALA A 63 -0.96 -14.35 -6.52
CA ALA A 63 -2.01 -13.34 -6.43
C ALA A 63 -2.47 -13.10 -4.99
N HIS A 64 -2.60 -14.17 -4.21
CA HIS A 64 -2.95 -14.09 -2.80
C HIS A 64 -1.88 -13.34 -1.99
N HIS A 65 -0.60 -13.70 -2.13
CA HIS A 65 0.48 -13.01 -1.42
C HIS A 65 0.57 -11.52 -1.78
N ALA A 66 0.36 -11.16 -3.05
CA ALA A 66 0.32 -9.75 -3.45
C ALA A 66 -0.82 -8.97 -2.76
N ARG A 67 -1.99 -9.60 -2.53
CA ARG A 67 -3.10 -9.01 -1.77
C ARG A 67 -2.76 -8.87 -0.28
N GLU A 68 -2.21 -9.92 0.32
CA GLU A 68 -1.81 -9.90 1.74
C GLU A 68 -0.81 -8.76 2.01
N GLU A 69 0.22 -8.63 1.17
CA GLU A 69 1.21 -7.55 1.29
C GLU A 69 0.57 -6.17 1.12
N ALA A 70 -0.37 -6.01 0.19
CA ALA A 70 -1.10 -4.75 0.04
C ALA A 70 -1.93 -4.39 1.28
N GLU A 71 -2.63 -5.36 1.88
CA GLU A 71 -3.42 -5.17 3.11
C GLU A 71 -2.54 -4.76 4.30
N LEU A 72 -1.34 -5.36 4.42
CA LEU A 72 -0.35 -4.97 5.42
C LEU A 72 0.13 -3.52 5.22
N LEU A 73 0.38 -3.12 3.96
CA LEU A 73 0.77 -1.74 3.65
C LEU A 73 -0.37 -0.74 3.94
N TYR A 74 -1.62 -1.05 3.61
CA TYR A 74 -2.76 -0.22 4.00
C TYR A 74 -2.86 -0.05 5.51
N THR A 75 -2.71 -1.15 6.26
CA THR A 75 -2.71 -1.12 7.72
C THR A 75 -1.61 -0.21 8.24
N ARG A 76 -0.40 -0.31 7.68
CA ARG A 76 0.73 0.56 8.04
C ARG A 76 0.45 2.03 7.73
N ALA A 77 -0.12 2.35 6.58
CA ALA A 77 -0.50 3.71 6.23
C ALA A 77 -1.52 4.28 7.22
N ASN A 78 -2.54 3.48 7.59
CA ASN A 78 -3.57 3.87 8.55
C ASN A 78 -2.99 4.11 9.96
N ILE A 79 -2.05 3.27 10.39
CA ILE A 79 -1.32 3.46 11.66
C ILE A 79 -0.56 4.79 11.64
N ILE A 80 0.19 5.08 10.57
CA ILE A 80 0.94 6.35 10.46
C ILE A 80 -0.01 7.55 10.55
N GLU A 81 -1.14 7.52 9.85
CA GLU A 81 -2.12 8.61 9.90
C GLU A 81 -2.81 8.74 11.25
N SER A 82 -2.99 7.65 11.98
CA SER A 82 -3.57 7.70 13.33
C SER A 82 -2.72 8.54 14.30
N TYR A 83 -1.40 8.57 14.10
CA TYR A 83 -0.46 9.39 14.89
C TYR A 83 -0.36 10.85 14.43
N ILE A 84 -1.01 11.22 13.31
CA ILE A 84 -1.05 12.60 12.80
C ILE A 84 -2.23 13.39 13.39
N LYS A 85 -3.24 12.70 13.94
CA LYS A 85 -4.40 13.30 14.63
C LYS A 85 -3.98 13.91 15.96
#